data_AF-Q085Z7-F1
#
_entry.id   AF-Q085Z7-F1
#
_cell.length_a   1.000
_cell.length_b   1.000
_cell.length_c   1.000
_cell.angle_alpha   90.00
_cell.angle_beta   90.00
_cell.angle_gamma   90.00
#
_symmetry.space_group_name_H-M   'P 1'
#
loop_
_entity.id
_entity.type
_entity.pdbx_description
1 polymer ?
#
loop_
_entity_poly.entity_id
_entity_poly.type
_entity_poly.pdbx_seq_one_letter_code
_entity_poly.pdbx_strand_id
1 'polypeptide(L)' 'MTSISEQLSDALGIMVMGMGLVFIFLSILIIGIGIVAKLFPPPVEVPTLATVSSNATEPTVLDPKLVAAITSAIHQYRAK' A
#
# COMPACT_ATOMS: atom_id res chain seq x y z
N MET A 1 -18.09 -56.97 -5.51
CA MET A 1 -18.84 -55.69 -5.51
C MET A 1 -18.17 -54.81 -4.48
N THR A 2 -17.40 -53.81 -4.90
CA THR A 2 -16.73 -52.90 -3.96
C THR A 2 -17.81 -52.06 -3.28
N SER A 3 -17.79 -52.03 -1.95
CA SER A 3 -18.80 -51.33 -1.15
C SER A 3 -18.70 -49.83 -1.41
N ILE A 4 -19.84 -49.14 -1.53
CA ILE A 4 -19.93 -47.70 -1.81
C ILE A 4 -19.09 -46.87 -0.81
N SER A 5 -18.95 -47.36 0.42
CA SER A 5 -18.09 -46.78 1.46
C SER A 5 -16.63 -46.67 1.05
N GLU A 6 -16.10 -47.65 0.31
CA GLU A 6 -14.70 -47.70 -0.13
C GLU A 6 -14.46 -46.65 -1.23
N GLN A 7 -15.39 -46.53 -2.19
CA GLN A 7 -15.35 -45.49 -3.23
C GLN A 7 -15.43 -44.07 -2.64
N LEU A 8 -16.26 -43.87 -1.61
CA LEU A 8 -16.34 -42.59 -0.91
C LEU A 8 -15.05 -42.27 -0.16
N SER A 9 -14.42 -43.26 0.47
CA SER A 9 -13.13 -43.07 1.16
C SER A 9 -12.02 -42.70 0.19
N ASP A 10 -12.02 -43.31 -0.99
CA ASP A 10 -11.04 -43.06 -2.04
C ASP A 10 -11.25 -41.66 -2.64
N ALA A 11 -12.50 -41.30 -2.96
CA ALA A 11 -12.86 -39.95 -3.43
C ALA A 11 -12.50 -38.85 -2.42
N LEU A 12 -12.68 -39.12 -1.12
CA LEU A 12 -12.26 -38.20 -0.06
C LEU A 12 -10.74 -38.02 -0.04
N GLY A 13 -9.97 -39.08 -0.25
CA GLY A 13 -8.52 -39.02 -0.42
C GLY A 13 -8.10 -38.13 -1.59
N ILE A 14 -8.75 -38.28 -2.74
CA ILE A 14 -8.50 -37.44 -3.92
C ILE A 14 -8.87 -35.97 -3.67
N MET A 15 -9.98 -35.70 -2.97
CA MET A 15 -10.36 -34.34 -2.58
C MET A 15 -9.29 -33.68 -1.71
N VAL A 16 -8.82 -34.38 -0.66
CA VAL A 16 -7.79 -33.85 0.23
C VAL A 16 -6.48 -33.62 -0.51
N MET A 17 -6.09 -34.55 -1.40
CA MET A 17 -4.90 -34.40 -2.25
C MET A 17 -5.01 -33.16 -3.15
N GLY A 18 -6.16 -32.95 -3.79
CA GLY A 18 -6.43 -31.78 -4.63
C GLY A 18 -6.37 -30.47 -3.85
N MET A 19 -7.01 -30.43 -2.68
CA MET A 19 -6.99 -29.26 -1.79
C MET A 19 -5.58 -28.96 -1.26
N GLY A 20 -4.80 -29.99 -0.94
CA GLY A 20 -3.41 -29.86 -0.53
C GLY A 20 -2.53 -29.24 -1.62
N LEU A 21 -2.66 -29.72 -2.86
CA LEU A 21 -1.90 -29.16 -3.99
C LEU A 21 -2.24 -27.69 -4.25
N VAL A 22 -3.54 -27.35 -4.25
CA VAL A 22 -3.98 -25.96 -4.42
C VAL A 22 -3.43 -25.08 -3.30
N PHE A 23 -3.45 -25.56 -2.06
CA PHE A 23 -2.93 -24.81 -0.92
C PHE A 23 -1.42 -24.55 -1.04
N ILE A 24 -0.64 -25.57 -1.45
CA ILE A 24 0.80 -25.42 -1.71
C ILE A 24 1.05 -24.41 -2.83
N PHE A 25 0.30 -24.51 -3.93
CA PHE A 25 0.42 -23.61 -5.07
C PHE A 25 0.14 -22.15 -4.68
N LEU A 26 -0.97 -21.90 -3.97
CA LEU A 26 -1.31 -20.56 -3.49
C LEU A 26 -0.28 -20.04 -2.48
N SER A 27 0.23 -20.89 -1.58
CA SER A 27 1.26 -20.50 -0.63
C SER A 27 2.53 -20.01 -1.34
N ILE A 28 2.98 -20.75 -2.38
CA ILE A 28 4.10 -20.33 -3.21
C ILE A 28 3.81 -19.01 -3.91
N LEU A 29 2.59 -18.81 -4.42
CA LEU A 29 2.19 -17.57 -5.07
C LEU A 29 2.21 -16.36 -4.10
N ILE A 30 1.68 -16.54 -2.88
CA ILE A 30 1.74 -15.52 -1.82
C ILE A 30 3.19 -15.14 -1.51
N ILE A 31 4.08 -16.13 -1.38
CA ILE A 31 5.50 -15.90 -1.12
C ILE A 31 6.13 -15.13 -2.29
N GLY A 32 5.82 -15.51 -3.53
CA GLY A 32 6.29 -14.82 -4.73
C GLY A 32 5.85 -13.35 -4.78
N ILE A 33 4.58 -13.07 -4.51
CA ILE A 33 4.05 -11.70 -4.43
C ILE A 33 4.77 -10.90 -3.33
N GLY A 34 5.05 -11.52 -2.18
CA GLY A 34 5.81 -10.89 -1.11
C GLY A 34 7.25 -10.55 -1.51
N ILE A 35 7.92 -11.43 -2.25
CA ILE A 35 9.27 -11.17 -2.79
C ILE A 35 9.23 -10.00 -3.77
N VAL A 36 8.25 -9.97 -4.67
CA VAL A 36 8.08 -8.87 -5.64
C VAL A 36 7.82 -7.55 -4.92
N ALA A 37 6.92 -7.53 -3.92
CA ALA A 37 6.62 -6.34 -3.13
C ALA A 37 7.85 -5.81 -2.35
N LYS A 38 8.75 -6.71 -1.94
CA LYS A 38 10.00 -6.35 -1.26
C LYS A 38 11.09 -5.89 -2.23
N LEU A 39 11.16 -6.47 -3.44
CA LEU A 39 12.16 -6.12 -4.45
C LEU A 39 11.81 -4.82 -5.19
N PHE A 40 10.52 -4.56 -5.38
CA PHE A 40 9.98 -3.33 -5.95
C PHE A 40 9.13 -2.61 -4.89
N PRO A 41 9.75 -2.01 -3.86
CA PRO A 41 9.01 -1.20 -2.93
C PRO A 41 8.32 -0.07 -3.70
N PRO A 42 7.01 0.12 -3.54
CA PRO A 42 6.34 1.27 -4.13
C PRO A 42 7.02 2.54 -3.63
N PRO A 43 7.17 3.59 -4.46
CA PRO A 43 7.64 4.87 -4.01
C PRO A 43 6.83 5.25 -2.77
N VAL A 44 7.53 5.52 -1.66
CA VAL A 44 6.89 6.02 -0.46
C VAL A 44 6.38 7.41 -0.82
N GLU A 45 5.15 7.48 -1.32
CA GLU A 45 4.32 8.65 -1.07
C GLU A 45 4.21 8.69 0.44
N VAL A 46 5.09 9.47 1.06
CA VAL A 46 4.91 9.91 2.43
C VAL A 46 3.44 10.29 2.52
N PRO A 47 2.63 9.62 3.36
CA PRO A 47 1.34 10.17 3.70
C PRO A 47 1.74 11.51 4.31
N THR A 48 1.56 12.60 3.57
CA THR A 48 1.48 13.91 4.19
C THR A 48 0.35 13.68 5.17
N LEU A 49 0.71 13.50 6.45
CA LEU A 49 -0.25 13.38 7.52
C LEU A 49 -1.21 14.52 7.26
N ALA A 50 -2.40 14.19 6.75
CA ALA A 50 -3.46 15.15 6.62
C ALA A 50 -3.73 15.52 8.06
N THR A 51 -3.03 16.56 8.50
CA THR A 51 -3.13 17.07 9.84
C THR A 51 -4.55 17.60 9.83
N VAL A 52 -5.45 16.84 10.44
CA VAL A 52 -6.77 17.34 10.81
C VAL A 52 -6.48 18.39 11.87
N SER A 53 -6.07 19.57 11.42
CA SER A 53 -5.94 20.74 12.28
C SER A 53 -7.37 21.23 12.49
N SER A 54 -7.95 20.73 13.58
CA SER A 54 -9.09 21.36 14.22
C SER A 54 -8.85 22.87 14.26
N ASN A 55 -9.82 23.64 13.78
CA ASN A 55 -9.91 25.09 13.95
C ASN A 55 -9.30 25.55 15.28
N ALA A 56 -8.10 26.11 15.20
CA ALA A 56 -7.59 27.03 16.20
C ALA A 56 -6.99 28.20 15.42
N THR A 57 -7.65 29.33 15.54
CA THR A 57 -7.17 30.63 15.09
C THR A 57 -5.83 30.93 15.77
N GLU A 58 -4.73 30.57 15.13
CA GLU A 58 -3.41 31.09 15.45
C GLU A 58 -3.03 32.17 14.43
N PRO A 59 -2.39 33.26 14.87
CA PRO A 59 -2.10 34.38 14.00
C PRO A 59 -1.23 33.86 12.87
N THR A 60 -1.60 34.19 11.63
CA THR A 60 -0.78 33.91 10.45
C THR A 60 0.58 34.55 10.65
N VAL A 61 1.52 33.81 11.24
CA VAL A 61 2.94 34.16 11.25
C VAL A 61 3.36 33.95 9.81
N LEU A 62 3.13 34.97 9.00
CA LEU A 62 3.58 35.03 7.62
C LEU A 62 5.07 34.74 7.67
N ASP A 63 5.46 33.62 7.06
CA ASP A 63 6.85 33.19 7.01
C ASP A 63 7.69 34.39 6.51
N PRO A 64 8.64 34.91 7.31
CA PRO A 64 9.47 36.04 6.92
C PRO A 64 10.17 35.82 5.58
N LYS A 65 10.40 34.55 5.22
CA LYS A 65 10.94 34.13 3.92
C LYS A 65 9.97 34.40 2.78
N LEU A 66 8.69 34.14 2.97
CA LEU A 66 7.64 34.42 1.99
C LEU A 66 7.52 35.92 1.74
N VAL A 67 7.55 36.73 2.80
CA VAL A 67 7.50 38.20 2.71
C VAL A 67 8.73 38.75 1.99
N ALA A 68 9.93 38.22 2.27
CA ALA A 68 11.16 38.61 1.59
C ALA A 68 11.16 38.24 0.09
N ALA A 69 10.63 37.06 -0.26
CA ALA A 69 10.49 36.62 -1.65
C ALA A 69 9.49 37.49 -2.43
N ILE A 70 8.35 37.83 -1.84
CA ILE A 70 7.37 38.72 -2.46
C ILE A 70 7.93 40.13 -2.62
N THR A 71 8.62 40.66 -1.60
CA THR A 71 9.22 42.01 -1.64
C THR A 71 10.29 42.12 -2.71
N SER A 72 11.15 41.11 -2.84
CA SER A 72 12.18 41.08 -3.89
C SER A 72 11.58 40.98 -5.29
N ALA A 73 10.52 40.18 -5.48
CA ALA A 73 9.80 40.11 -6.74
C ALA A 73 9.17 41.46 -7.14
N ILE A 74 8.55 42.17 -6.18
CA ILE A 74 7.97 43.50 -6.42
C ILE A 74 9.06 44.52 -6.77
N HIS A 75 10.17 44.51 -6.04
CA HIS A 75 11.31 45.40 -6.34
C HIS A 75 11.88 45.16 -7.73
N GLN A 76 11.98 43.90 -8.15
CA GLN A 76 12.46 43.53 -9.48
C GLN A 76 11.48 43.94 -10.59
N TYR A 77 10.17 43.86 -10.35
CA TYR A 77 9.16 44.34 -11.30
C TYR A 77 9.15 45.86 -11.44
N ARG A 78 9.35 46.61 -10.34
CA ARG A 78 9.38 48.09 -10.37
C ARG A 78 10.67 48.68 -10.93
N ALA A 79 11.77 47.93 -10.89
CA ALA A 79 13.06 48.31 -11.46
C ALA A 79 13.17 48.00 -12.96
N LYS A 80 12.13 47.38 -13.55
CA LYS A 80 12.00 47.06 -14.96
C LYS A 80 10.98 48.00 -15.61
#